data_AF-A0A0G4MTY8-F1
#
_entry.id   AF-A0A0G4MTY8-F1
#
_cell.length_a   1.000
_cell.length_b   1.000
_cell.length_c   1.000
_cell.angle_alpha   90.00
_cell.angle_beta   90.00
_cell.angle_gamma   90.00
#
_symmetry.space_group_name_H-M   'P 1'
#
loop_
_entity.id
_entity.type
_entity.pdbx_description
1 polymer ?
#
loop_
_entity_poly.entity_id
_entity_poly.type
_entity_poly.pdbx_seq_one_letter_code
_entity_poly.pdbx_strand_id
1 'polypeptide(L)'
;MVSQDILERLIQVDVKIQIAEVPQQTCMTKDNVTLHLTSVIYYHIVAPHKAAFGISNVRQALIERTQTTLRHVIGARILQDVIERREEIAQSIGEIIE
;
A
#
# COMPACT_ATOMS: atom_id res chain seq x y z
N MET A 1 -28.94 36.52 -15.75
CA MET A 1 -27.56 36.03 -15.99
C MET A 1 -27.15 35.14 -14.83
N VAL A 2 -27.78 33.98 -14.69
CA VAL A 2 -27.36 32.96 -13.70
C VAL A 2 -27.72 31.60 -14.30
N SER A 3 -26.74 30.94 -14.88
CA SER A 3 -26.67 29.49 -14.95
C SER A 3 -25.21 29.16 -14.69
N GLN A 4 -24.83 29.16 -13.41
CA GLN A 4 -23.66 28.38 -13.03
C GLN A 4 -24.10 26.92 -13.12
N ASP A 5 -23.72 26.27 -14.22
CA ASP A 5 -23.75 24.82 -14.36
C ASP A 5 -23.20 24.19 -13.08
N ILE A 6 -24.09 23.57 -12.30
CA ILE A 6 -23.69 22.67 -11.23
C ILE A 6 -23.14 21.45 -11.96
N LEU A 7 -21.84 21.46 -12.23
CA LEU A 7 -21.15 20.36 -12.88
C LEU A 7 -21.11 19.19 -11.89
N GLU A 8 -22.16 18.37 -11.91
CA GLU A 8 -22.22 17.13 -11.17
C GLU A 8 -21.18 16.18 -11.79
N ARG A 9 -19.99 16.14 -11.17
CA ARG A 9 -18.89 15.32 -11.64
C ARG A 9 -19.16 13.87 -11.23
N LEU A 10 -19.54 13.04 -12.20
CA LEU A 10 -19.60 11.59 -12.06
C LEU A 10 -18.19 11.06 -11.74
N ILE A 11 -18.01 10.51 -10.53
CA ILE A 11 -16.77 9.84 -10.12
C ILE A 11 -16.99 8.34 -10.29
N GLN A 12 -16.38 7.75 -11.31
CA GLN A 12 -16.35 6.30 -11.46
C GLN A 12 -15.30 5.71 -10.53
N VAL A 13 -15.71 4.71 -9.74
CA VAL A 13 -14.84 3.98 -8.82
C VAL A 13 -14.88 2.50 -9.19
N ASP A 14 -13.72 1.93 -9.52
CA ASP A 14 -13.61 0.50 -9.79
C ASP A 14 -13.47 -0.27 -8.47
N VAL A 15 -14.40 -1.21 -8.25
CA VAL A 15 -14.49 -2.07 -7.06
C VAL A 15 -13.85 -3.44 -7.28
N LYS A 16 -13.36 -3.75 -8.49
CA LYS A 16 -12.66 -4.99 -8.77
C LYS A 16 -11.31 -5.04 -8.05
N ILE A 17 -10.77 -6.25 -7.93
CA ILE A 17 -9.40 -6.45 -7.48
C ILE A 17 -8.45 -5.79 -8.47
N GLN A 18 -7.62 -4.90 -7.95
CA GLN A 18 -6.56 -4.20 -8.65
C GLN A 18 -5.22 -4.67 -8.11
N ILE A 19 -4.20 -4.60 -8.99
CA ILE A 19 -2.82 -4.93 -8.65
C ILE A 19 -2.02 -3.65 -8.78
N ALA A 20 -1.20 -3.34 -7.78
CA ALA A 20 -0.21 -2.27 -7.87
C ALA A 20 1.17 -2.77 -7.47
N GLU A 21 2.15 -2.43 -8.30
CA GLU A 21 3.56 -2.63 -7.98
C GLU A 21 4.02 -1.58 -6.96
N VAL A 22 4.76 -2.04 -5.97
CA VAL A 22 5.42 -1.16 -5.00
C VAL A 22 6.84 -0.90 -5.50
N PRO A 23 7.27 0.37 -5.64
CA PRO A 23 8.63 0.70 -6.05
C PRO A 23 9.66 0.05 -5.15
N GLN A 24 10.76 -0.44 -5.74
CA GLN A 24 11.84 -1.12 -5.03
C GLN A 24 12.27 -0.32 -3.79
N GLN A 25 12.34 -1.00 -2.65
CA GLN A 25 12.79 -0.42 -1.39
C GLN A 25 14.18 -0.92 -1.04
N THR A 26 15.04 0.00 -0.59
CA THR A 26 16.27 -0.35 0.11
C THR A 26 16.03 -0.24 1.61
N CYS A 27 16.24 -1.35 2.33
CA CYS A 27 16.04 -1.47 3.77
C CYS A 27 17.29 -2.04 4.44
N MET A 28 17.51 -1.67 5.69
CA MET A 28 18.57 -2.24 6.53
C MET A 28 17.91 -3.01 7.66
N THR A 29 18.38 -4.24 7.88
CA THR A 29 17.95 -5.13 8.96
C THR A 29 18.58 -4.74 10.29
N LYS A 30 18.09 -5.32 11.38
CA LYS A 30 18.58 -5.09 12.74
C LYS A 30 20.06 -5.46 12.94
N ASP A 31 20.56 -6.40 12.16
CA ASP A 31 21.95 -6.87 12.13
C ASP A 31 22.81 -6.18 11.05
N ASN A 32 22.39 -4.98 10.60
CA ASN A 32 23.11 -4.11 9.66
C ASN A 32 23.32 -4.70 8.25
N VAL A 33 22.46 -5.60 7.80
CA VAL A 33 22.47 -6.08 6.42
C VAL A 33 21.50 -5.25 5.57
N THR A 34 21.99 -4.71 4.45
CA THR A 34 21.19 -3.99 3.46
C THR A 34 20.57 -4.94 2.45
N LEU A 35 19.27 -4.76 2.21
CA LEU A 35 18.46 -5.58 1.31
C LEU A 35 17.71 -4.70 0.31
N HIS A 36 17.47 -5.25 -0.89
CA HIS A 36 16.57 -4.66 -1.88
C HIS A 36 15.30 -5.51 -1.98
N LEU A 37 14.15 -4.88 -1.79
CA LEU A 37 12.85 -5.54 -1.73
C LEU A 37 11.94 -5.04 -2.83
N THR A 38 11.27 -5.96 -3.50
CA THR A 38 10.16 -5.70 -4.43
C THR A 38 8.89 -6.34 -3.87
N SER A 39 7.75 -5.71 -4.11
CA SER A 39 6.45 -6.21 -3.64
C SER A 39 5.33 -5.77 -4.57
N VAL A 40 4.22 -6.51 -4.53
CA VAL A 40 2.96 -6.20 -5.21
C VAL A 40 1.83 -6.22 -4.20
N ILE A 41 0.89 -5.30 -4.33
CA ILE A 41 -0.32 -5.25 -3.50
C ILE A 41 -1.55 -5.56 -4.34
N TYR A 42 -2.42 -6.40 -3.78
CA TYR A 42 -3.75 -6.68 -4.29
C TYR A 42 -4.75 -5.92 -3.42
N TYR A 43 -5.56 -5.05 -4.00
CA TYR A 43 -6.55 -4.28 -3.25
C TYR A 43 -7.85 -4.11 -4.04
N HIS A 44 -8.94 -3.87 -3.34
CA HIS A 44 -10.22 -3.51 -3.95
C HIS A 44 -10.96 -2.52 -3.06
N ILE A 45 -11.83 -1.71 -3.66
CA ILE A 45 -12.56 -0.67 -2.91
C ILE A 45 -13.85 -1.28 -2.35
N VAL A 46 -13.93 -1.43 -1.03
CA VAL A 46 -15.12 -1.94 -0.32
C VAL A 46 -16.23 -0.90 -0.22
N ALA A 47 -15.86 0.37 0.01
CA ALA A 47 -16.80 1.48 0.20
C ALA A 47 -16.51 2.65 -0.77
N PRO A 48 -17.08 2.63 -1.99
CA PRO A 48 -16.79 3.64 -3.04
C PRO A 48 -17.06 5.08 -2.62
N HIS A 49 -18.15 5.31 -1.86
CA HIS A 49 -18.50 6.64 -1.36
C HIS A 49 -17.41 7.18 -0.43
N LYS A 50 -16.88 6.37 0.50
CA LYS A 50 -15.79 6.81 1.40
C LYS A 50 -14.50 7.03 0.63
N ALA A 51 -14.19 6.16 -0.33
CA ALA A 51 -12.99 6.30 -1.15
C ALA A 51 -13.00 7.58 -1.99
N ALA A 52 -14.14 7.91 -2.61
CA ALA A 52 -14.27 9.08 -3.49
C ALA A 52 -14.13 10.43 -2.75
N PHE A 53 -14.55 10.51 -1.49
CA PHE A 53 -14.51 11.74 -0.71
C PHE A 53 -13.39 11.79 0.35
N GLY A 54 -12.87 10.63 0.77
CA GLY A 54 -11.94 10.53 1.90
C GLY A 54 -10.46 10.56 1.52
N ILE A 55 -10.09 10.11 0.33
CA ILE A 55 -8.69 10.04 -0.14
C ILE A 55 -8.61 10.41 -1.62
N SER A 56 -7.70 11.34 -1.96
CA SER A 56 -7.51 11.81 -3.34
C SER A 56 -6.99 10.72 -4.29
N ASN A 57 -6.14 9.81 -3.79
CA ASN A 57 -5.59 8.71 -4.56
C ASN A 57 -5.31 7.49 -3.65
N VAL A 58 -6.26 6.54 -3.64
CA VAL A 58 -6.19 5.33 -2.80
C VAL A 58 -4.96 4.48 -3.15
N ARG A 59 -4.68 4.32 -4.45
CA ARG A 59 -3.54 3.53 -4.92
C ARG A 59 -2.22 4.09 -4.39
N GLN A 60 -2.03 5.40 -4.50
CA GLN A 60 -0.81 6.07 -4.02
C GLN A 60 -0.66 5.93 -2.51
N ALA A 61 -1.74 6.17 -1.75
CA ALA A 61 -1.73 6.05 -0.29
C ALA A 61 -1.38 4.61 0.16
N LEU A 62 -1.92 3.59 -0.51
CA LEU A 62 -1.58 2.19 -0.23
C LEU A 62 -0.12 1.89 -0.54
N ILE A 63 0.43 2.37 -1.66
CA ILE A 63 1.85 2.20 -2.00
C ILE A 63 2.75 2.82 -0.91
N GLU A 64 2.48 4.08 -0.53
CA GLU A 64 3.28 4.80 0.47
C GLU A 64 3.22 4.13 1.85
N ARG A 65 2.02 3.68 2.26
CA ARG A 65 1.83 2.90 3.49
C ARG A 65 2.62 1.59 3.44
N THR A 66 2.54 0.86 2.32
CA THR A 66 3.28 -0.39 2.13
C THR A 66 4.79 -0.19 2.23
N GLN A 67 5.33 0.85 1.61
CA GLN A 67 6.76 1.18 1.70
C GLN A 67 7.20 1.45 3.14
N THR A 68 6.38 2.19 3.89
CA THR A 68 6.64 2.53 5.30
C THR A 68 6.60 1.28 6.16
N THR A 69 5.58 0.42 5.97
CA THR A 69 5.43 -0.84 6.69
C THR A 69 6.58 -1.80 6.41
N LEU A 70 6.99 -1.96 5.14
CA LEU A 70 8.14 -2.77 4.76
C LEU A 70 9.40 -2.33 5.50
N ARG A 71 9.71 -1.03 5.48
CA ARG A 71 10.90 -0.50 6.18
C ARG A 71 10.83 -0.74 7.69
N HIS A 72 9.66 -0.56 8.29
CA HIS A 72 9.46 -0.77 9.72
C HIS A 72 9.64 -2.23 10.14
N VAL A 73 8.97 -3.16 9.46
CA VAL A 73 9.01 -4.60 9.80
C VAL A 73 10.40 -5.19 9.56
N ILE A 74 11.04 -4.83 8.45
CA ILE A 74 12.39 -5.33 8.12
C ILE A 74 13.45 -4.75 9.06
N GLY A 75 13.35 -3.46 9.42
CA GLY A 75 14.28 -2.83 10.36
C GLY A 75 14.23 -3.41 11.78
N ALA A 76 13.11 -4.04 12.16
CA ALA A 76 12.95 -4.68 13.45
C ALA A 76 13.47 -6.13 13.51
N ARG A 77 13.79 -6.74 12.36
CA ARG A 77 14.17 -8.16 12.22
C ARG A 77 15.61 -8.32 11.75
N ILE A 78 16.22 -9.46 12.05
CA ILE A 78 17.54 -9.84 11.52
C ILE A 78 17.39 -10.50 10.15
N LEU A 79 18.44 -10.51 9.32
CA LEU A 79 18.40 -11.09 7.97
C LEU A 79 17.84 -12.52 7.95
N GLN A 80 18.36 -13.38 8.83
CA GLN A 80 17.96 -14.79 8.87
C GLN A 80 16.46 -14.96 9.08
N ASP A 81 15.88 -14.16 9.98
CA ASP A 81 14.44 -14.17 10.28
C ASP A 81 13.62 -13.69 9.07
N VAL A 82 14.12 -12.69 8.34
CA VAL A 82 13.48 -12.20 7.11
C VAL A 82 13.43 -13.28 6.02
N ILE A 83 14.45 -14.12 5.94
CA ILE A 83 14.53 -15.21 4.96
C ILE A 83 13.65 -16.39 5.38
N GLU A 84 13.80 -16.87 6.62
CA GLU A 84 13.12 -18.06 7.13
C GLU A 84 11.62 -17.84 7.31
N ARG A 85 11.21 -16.64 7.73
CA ARG A 85 9.82 -16.30 8.06
C ARG A 85 9.16 -15.38 7.04
N ARG A 86 9.61 -15.45 5.79
CA ARG A 86 9.13 -14.58 4.70
C ARG A 86 7.59 -14.56 4.57
N GLU A 87 6.94 -15.71 4.71
CA GLU A 87 5.48 -15.83 4.59
C GLU A 87 4.74 -15.17 5.77
N GLU A 88 5.20 -15.41 7.01
CA GLU A 88 4.67 -14.77 8.21
C GLU A 88 4.82 -13.24 8.13
N ILE A 89 5.98 -12.76 7.66
CA ILE A 89 6.24 -11.34 7.46
C ILE A 89 5.29 -10.75 6.41
N ALA A 90 5.12 -11.44 5.28
CA ALA A 90 4.21 -10.98 4.23
C ALA A 90 2.76 -10.89 4.74
N GLN A 91 2.31 -11.86 5.53
CA GLN A 91 1.00 -11.85 6.16
C GLN A 91 0.85 -10.68 7.15
N SER A 92 1.82 -10.51 8.06
CA SER A 92 1.81 -9.43 9.05
C SER A 92 1.81 -8.05 8.39
N ILE A 93 2.55 -7.88 7.29
CA ILE A 93 2.53 -6.63 6.49
C ILE A 93 1.14 -6.41 5.88
N GLY A 94 0.50 -7.45 5.35
CA GLY A 94 -0.86 -7.39 4.82
C GLY A 94 -1.87 -6.89 5.86
N GLU A 95 -1.83 -7.44 7.08
CA GLU A 95 -2.71 -7.06 8.19
C GLU A 95 -2.51 -5.59 8.64
N ILE A 96 -1.32 -5.01 8.46
CA ILE A 96 -1.06 -3.60 8.79
C ILE A 96 -1.60 -2.65 7.71
N ILE A 97 -1.71 -3.12 6.47
CA ILE A 97 -2.10 -2.30 5.31
C ILE A 97 -3.63 -2.30 5.09
N GLU A 98 -4.31 -3.39 5.44
CA GLU A 98 -5.78 -3.54 5.41
C GLU A 98 -6.50 -2.58 6.38
#